data_AF-A0A7W8SA49-F1
#
_entry.id   AF-A0A7W8SA49-F1
#
_cell.length_a   1.000
_cell.length_b   1.000
_cell.length_c   1.000
_cell.angle_alpha   90.00
_cell.angle_beta   90.00
_cell.angle_gamma   90.00
#
_symmetry.space_group_name_H-M   'P 1'
#
loop_
_entity.id
_entity.type
_entity.pdbx_description
1 polymer ?
#
loop_
_entity_poly.entity_id
_entity_poly.type
_entity_poly.pdbx_seq_one_letter_code
_entity_poly.pdbx_strand_id
1 'polypeptide(L)'
;MRRHPAADPPAGSRPPAATAPRRTPPVGAGTAGPRPAAGPRRTTGAGGPRPEPAAPRRTGPGSPGSPGTPPAPRPRPAGSTPPRRPATQHGRLRPTPLGWTVLAVAAALVVAVVVGVVRLVAGPAAEAVVPACEPDATQSQNCWPAITDNEDPRLEPSPWITGRVLGGDVRTVLDHVAQRFDAEVEPVDVASSWGWAYRSVRGEDEALSNHASGTSIDLNATEHPLGSSGTFTDDQVAAIRAILAEVSPVVAWGGDFDGRLDEMHFEIVGDAEAVAEVAARLRGEPAAG
;
A
#
# COMPACT_ATOMS: atom_id res chain seq x y z
N MET A 1 -56.79 -46.49 13.41
CA MET A 1 -56.15 -46.45 12.07
C MET A 1 -54.66 -46.62 12.25
N ARG A 2 -54.12 -47.75 11.77
CA ARG A 2 -52.74 -48.20 12.02
C ARG A 2 -51.78 -47.43 11.12
N ARG A 3 -50.70 -46.87 11.68
CA ARG A 3 -49.62 -46.22 10.94
C ARG A 3 -48.75 -47.31 10.32
N HIS A 4 -48.63 -47.30 8.99
CA HIS A 4 -47.66 -48.10 8.24
C HIS A 4 -46.24 -47.55 8.46
N PRO A 5 -45.22 -48.39 8.69
CA PRO A 5 -43.83 -47.97 8.66
C PRO A 5 -43.34 -47.81 7.21
N ALA A 6 -42.51 -46.78 7.00
CA ALA A 6 -41.85 -46.46 5.74
C ALA A 6 -40.82 -47.54 5.36
N ALA A 7 -40.72 -47.83 4.07
CA ALA A 7 -39.77 -48.77 3.49
C ALA A 7 -38.38 -48.13 3.30
N ASP A 8 -37.33 -48.89 3.59
CA ASP A 8 -35.93 -48.51 3.33
C ASP A 8 -35.62 -48.45 1.82
N PRO A 9 -34.74 -47.52 1.38
CA PRO A 9 -34.28 -47.46 -0.01
C PRO A 9 -33.25 -48.56 -0.33
N PRO A 10 -33.14 -49.00 -1.60
CA PRO A 10 -32.23 -50.08 -2.00
C PRO A 10 -30.76 -49.63 -2.03
N ALA A 11 -29.88 -50.57 -1.68
CA ALA A 11 -28.43 -50.43 -1.70
C ALA A 11 -27.89 -50.13 -3.12
N GLY A 12 -27.39 -48.91 -3.32
CA GLY A 12 -26.68 -48.48 -4.51
C GLY A 12 -25.21 -48.92 -4.50
N SER A 13 -24.80 -49.47 -5.63
CA SER A 13 -23.50 -50.04 -5.96
C SER A 13 -22.32 -49.07 -5.74
N ARG A 14 -21.28 -49.52 -5.02
CA ARG A 14 -19.98 -48.85 -4.94
C ARG A 14 -19.26 -48.91 -6.30
N PRO A 15 -18.71 -47.80 -6.83
CA PRO A 15 -17.78 -47.85 -7.96
C PRO A 15 -16.41 -48.42 -7.53
N PRO A 16 -15.67 -49.09 -8.43
CA PRO A 16 -14.35 -49.65 -8.13
C PRO A 16 -13.30 -48.55 -7.95
N ALA A 17 -12.38 -48.77 -7.01
CA ALA A 17 -11.24 -47.91 -6.73
C ALA A 17 -10.33 -47.77 -7.97
N ALA A 18 -10.11 -46.53 -8.42
CA ALA A 18 -9.12 -46.22 -9.44
C ALA A 18 -7.70 -46.49 -8.90
N THR A 19 -6.98 -47.36 -9.59
CA THR A 19 -5.59 -47.69 -9.31
C THR A 19 -4.69 -46.53 -9.76
N ALA A 20 -3.95 -45.96 -8.82
CA ALA A 20 -2.94 -44.93 -9.12
C ALA A 20 -1.79 -45.52 -9.96
N PRO A 21 -1.27 -44.82 -10.99
CA PRO A 21 -0.11 -45.27 -11.73
C PRO A 21 1.17 -45.16 -10.89
N ARG A 22 1.98 -46.23 -10.92
CA ARG A 22 3.32 -46.29 -10.32
C ARG A 22 4.22 -45.22 -10.93
N ARG A 23 4.80 -44.36 -10.10
CA ARG A 23 5.85 -43.42 -10.47
C ARG A 23 7.15 -44.18 -10.76
N THR A 24 7.67 -44.04 -11.97
CA THR A 24 9.03 -44.39 -12.37
C THR A 24 10.02 -43.41 -11.73
N PRO A 25 11.15 -43.84 -11.15
CA PRO A 25 12.19 -42.93 -10.67
C PRO A 25 12.99 -42.33 -11.85
N PRO A 26 13.40 -41.06 -11.80
CA PRO A 26 14.28 -40.49 -12.81
C PRO A 26 15.71 -41.04 -12.69
N VAL A 27 16.26 -41.37 -13.85
CA VAL A 27 17.63 -41.85 -14.08
C VAL A 27 18.59 -40.66 -14.13
N GLY A 28 19.68 -40.74 -13.35
CA GLY A 28 21.00 -40.24 -13.72
C GLY A 28 21.26 -38.72 -13.65
N ALA A 29 21.69 -38.24 -12.47
CA ALA A 29 22.48 -37.01 -12.39
C ALA A 29 23.94 -37.32 -12.79
N GLY A 30 24.39 -36.69 -13.87
CA GLY A 30 25.75 -36.78 -14.39
C GLY A 30 26.79 -36.15 -13.46
N THR A 31 27.96 -36.77 -13.45
CA THR A 31 29.17 -36.42 -12.71
C THR A 31 29.73 -35.04 -13.04
N ALA A 32 30.28 -34.41 -12.00
CA ALA A 32 30.96 -33.12 -12.04
C ALA A 32 32.42 -33.21 -12.55
N GLY A 33 32.82 -32.18 -13.32
CA GLY A 33 34.19 -31.62 -13.42
C GLY A 33 35.00 -32.00 -14.68
N PRO A 34 36.07 -31.25 -15.04
CA PRO A 34 36.57 -29.98 -14.50
C PRO A 34 36.77 -28.84 -15.55
N ARG A 35 36.93 -27.60 -15.05
CA ARG A 35 37.38 -26.39 -15.77
C ARG A 35 38.70 -26.60 -16.53
N PRO A 36 38.95 -25.81 -17.59
CA PRO A 36 40.32 -25.39 -17.90
C PRO A 36 40.51 -23.87 -17.90
N ALA A 37 41.51 -23.49 -17.10
CA ALA A 37 42.60 -22.54 -17.34
C ALA A 37 42.36 -21.20 -18.08
N ALA A 38 42.63 -20.13 -17.33
CA ALA A 38 43.03 -18.83 -17.84
C ALA A 38 44.35 -18.92 -18.63
N GLY A 39 44.43 -18.17 -19.73
CA GLY A 39 45.65 -17.93 -20.51
C GLY A 39 45.83 -16.42 -20.79
N PRO A 40 47.07 -15.93 -20.99
CA PRO A 40 47.43 -14.55 -20.65
C PRO A 40 47.48 -13.56 -21.84
N ARG A 41 47.32 -12.28 -21.46
CA ARG A 41 47.87 -11.01 -22.02
C ARG A 41 48.25 -10.96 -23.51
N ARG A 42 47.67 -9.96 -24.20
CA ARG A 42 48.43 -9.09 -25.13
C ARG A 42 48.16 -7.62 -24.82
N THR A 43 49.25 -6.93 -24.50
CA THR A 43 49.45 -5.48 -24.46
C THR A 43 49.81 -4.97 -25.86
N THR A 44 49.35 -3.77 -26.21
CA THR A 44 50.00 -2.68 -26.98
C THR A 44 48.90 -1.64 -27.24
N GLY A 45 48.91 -0.46 -26.60
CA GLY A 45 49.65 0.74 -27.02
C GLY A 45 48.80 1.50 -28.08
N ALA A 46 48.53 2.80 -28.06
CA ALA A 46 49.00 3.95 -27.31
C ALA A 46 48.02 5.11 -27.65
N GLY A 47 47.89 6.11 -26.77
CA GLY A 47 47.23 7.38 -27.15
C GLY A 47 46.44 8.09 -26.04
N GLY A 48 47.12 8.56 -24.99
CA GLY A 48 46.75 9.83 -24.35
C GLY A 48 47.40 10.99 -25.13
N PRO A 49 47.02 12.28 -24.94
CA PRO A 49 46.86 12.93 -23.63
C PRO A 49 45.52 13.71 -23.54
N ARG A 50 45.01 14.28 -22.45
CA ARG A 50 45.59 14.93 -21.26
C ARG A 50 44.39 15.21 -20.30
N PRO A 51 44.53 15.10 -18.97
CA PRO A 51 43.58 15.68 -18.02
C PRO A 51 44.08 17.04 -17.54
N GLU A 52 43.19 18.01 -17.38
CA GLU A 52 43.48 19.30 -16.73
C GLU A 52 42.18 19.93 -16.21
N PRO A 53 42.21 20.82 -15.20
CA PRO A 53 42.72 20.56 -13.86
C PRO A 53 41.66 20.87 -12.78
N ALA A 54 41.83 20.24 -11.61
CA ALA A 54 41.21 20.69 -10.38
C ALA A 54 41.86 22.01 -9.90
N ALA A 55 41.04 22.98 -9.51
CA ALA A 55 41.44 24.12 -8.68
C ALA A 55 40.19 24.75 -8.03
N PRO A 56 40.32 25.51 -6.92
CA PRO A 56 41.14 25.25 -5.74
C PRO A 56 40.30 25.29 -4.45
N ARG A 57 40.79 24.60 -3.41
CA ARG A 57 40.38 24.82 -2.02
C ARG A 57 40.61 26.28 -1.64
N ARG A 58 39.54 26.99 -1.24
CA ARG A 58 39.66 28.23 -0.47
C ARG A 58 39.60 27.92 1.02
N THR A 59 40.68 28.30 1.69
CA THR A 59 40.88 28.33 3.13
C THR A 59 40.29 29.60 3.74
N GLY A 60 39.25 29.44 4.59
CA GLY A 60 38.80 30.23 5.76
C GLY A 60 38.75 31.78 5.73
N PRO A 61 38.39 32.44 6.84
CA PRO A 61 37.71 31.98 8.05
C PRO A 61 36.39 32.75 8.31
N GLY A 62 35.47 32.16 9.10
CA GLY A 62 34.23 32.84 9.48
C GLY A 62 33.52 32.11 10.61
N SER A 63 34.11 32.17 11.81
CA SER A 63 33.44 31.77 13.05
C SER A 63 32.13 32.56 13.22
N PRO A 64 30.97 31.91 13.40
CA PRO A 64 29.86 32.57 14.06
C PRO A 64 30.24 32.73 15.54
N GLY A 65 30.31 33.99 15.97
CA GLY A 65 30.70 34.37 17.32
C GLY A 65 29.83 33.72 18.39
N SER A 66 30.45 33.43 19.52
CA SER A 66 29.80 33.08 20.78
C SER A 66 28.64 34.03 21.09
N PRO A 67 27.51 33.55 21.63
CA PRO A 67 26.50 34.44 22.20
C PRO A 67 27.13 35.21 23.36
N GLY A 68 27.17 36.53 23.21
CA GLY A 68 27.68 37.44 24.23
C GLY A 68 26.93 37.27 25.55
N THR A 69 27.69 37.25 26.64
CA THR A 69 27.20 37.34 28.00
C THR A 69 26.27 38.57 28.14
N PRO A 70 25.05 38.44 28.69
CA PRO A 70 24.20 39.60 28.94
C PRO A 70 24.87 40.53 29.95
N PRO A 71 24.82 41.86 29.76
CA PRO A 71 25.40 42.80 30.70
C PRO A 71 24.70 42.73 32.06
N ALA A 72 25.49 42.84 33.13
CA ALA A 72 25.00 42.89 34.49
C ALA A 72 23.95 44.00 34.70
N PRO A 73 22.87 43.76 35.46
CA PRO A 73 21.86 44.78 35.72
C PRO A 73 22.45 45.94 36.53
N ARG A 74 22.22 47.16 36.05
CA ARG A 74 22.56 48.39 36.79
C ARG A 74 21.82 48.44 38.13
N PRO A 75 22.44 48.93 39.21
CA PRO A 75 21.74 49.13 40.48
C PRO A 75 20.64 50.19 40.31
N ARG A 76 19.42 49.86 40.76
CA ARG A 76 18.30 50.80 40.80
C ARG A 76 18.56 51.88 41.85
N PRO A 77 18.24 53.15 41.58
CA PRO A 77 18.28 54.20 42.59
C PRO A 77 17.26 53.89 43.69
N ALA A 78 17.70 54.01 44.94
CA ALA A 78 16.84 53.99 46.10
C ALA A 78 16.00 55.28 46.11
N GLY A 79 14.69 55.13 46.27
CA GLY A 79 13.81 56.26 46.62
C GLY A 79 12.52 56.30 45.82
N SER A 80 11.45 55.80 46.44
CA SER A 80 10.16 56.48 46.63
C SER A 80 9.05 55.43 46.72
N THR A 81 8.63 55.13 47.95
CA THR A 81 7.46 54.31 48.26
C THR A 81 6.20 54.97 47.69
N PRO A 82 5.46 54.36 46.76
CA PRO A 82 4.19 54.91 46.31
C PRO A 82 3.11 54.65 47.36
N PRO A 83 2.12 55.56 47.52
CA PRO A 83 1.04 55.38 48.49
C PRO A 83 0.21 54.13 48.15
N ARG A 84 -0.04 53.33 49.18
CA ARG A 84 -0.79 52.07 49.13
C ARG A 84 -2.22 52.35 48.65
N ARG A 85 -2.54 51.98 47.39
CA ARG A 85 -3.93 51.97 46.91
C ARG A 85 -4.76 51.00 47.77
N PRO A 86 -6.01 51.35 48.14
CA PRO A 86 -6.90 50.39 48.80
C PRO A 86 -7.12 49.21 47.87
N ALA A 87 -6.94 48.00 48.41
CA ALA A 87 -7.16 46.78 47.68
C ALA A 87 -8.65 46.68 47.31
N THR A 88 -8.98 46.90 46.04
CA THR A 88 -10.24 46.41 45.48
C THR A 88 -10.15 44.89 45.49
N GLN A 89 -10.82 44.29 46.48
CA GLN A 89 -11.03 42.86 46.57
C GLN A 89 -11.93 42.45 45.41
N HIS A 90 -11.35 42.18 44.24
CA HIS A 90 -12.05 41.40 43.22
C HIS A 90 -12.30 40.04 43.83
N GLY A 91 -13.55 39.78 44.19
CA GLY A 91 -14.00 38.47 44.62
C GLY A 91 -13.56 37.46 43.57
N ARG A 92 -12.50 36.71 43.87
CA ARG A 92 -12.19 35.51 43.10
C ARG A 92 -13.36 34.58 43.35
N LEU A 93 -14.21 34.43 42.33
CA LEU A 93 -15.21 33.38 42.30
C LEU A 93 -14.47 32.08 42.58
N ARG A 94 -14.65 31.54 43.79
CA ARG A 94 -14.15 30.20 44.12
C ARG A 94 -15.16 29.26 43.49
N PRO A 95 -14.82 28.56 42.39
CA PRO A 95 -15.75 27.62 41.79
C PRO A 95 -16.14 26.60 42.86
N THR A 96 -17.43 26.47 43.09
CA THR A 96 -17.99 25.45 43.98
C THR A 96 -17.73 24.07 43.37
N PRO A 97 -17.76 22.98 44.16
CA PRO A 97 -17.66 21.62 43.62
C PRO A 97 -18.70 21.35 42.52
N LEU A 98 -19.86 22.04 42.57
CA LEU A 98 -20.88 22.04 41.54
C LEU A 98 -20.41 22.73 40.23
N GLY A 99 -19.64 23.82 40.32
CA GLY A 99 -19.07 24.51 39.16
C GLY A 99 -18.02 23.68 38.42
N TRP A 100 -17.23 22.89 39.16
CA TRP A 100 -16.28 21.94 38.56
C TRP A 100 -16.98 20.78 37.84
N THR A 101 -18.09 20.28 38.41
CA THR A 101 -18.87 19.21 37.78
C THR A 101 -19.55 19.69 36.49
N VAL A 102 -20.12 20.90 36.48
CA VAL A 102 -20.71 21.47 35.25
C VAL A 102 -19.66 21.67 34.15
N LEU A 103 -18.46 22.17 34.49
CA LEU A 103 -17.36 22.31 33.53
C LEU A 103 -16.87 20.95 33.00
N ALA A 104 -16.75 19.94 33.86
CA ALA A 104 -16.35 18.61 33.45
C ALA A 104 -17.37 17.94 32.52
N VAL A 105 -18.68 18.09 32.82
CA VAL A 105 -19.76 17.57 31.97
C VAL A 105 -19.79 18.29 30.62
N ALA A 106 -19.62 19.62 30.60
CA ALA A 106 -19.54 20.39 29.36
C ALA A 106 -18.33 20.00 28.52
N ALA A 107 -17.15 19.82 29.12
CA ALA A 107 -15.96 19.34 28.43
C ALA A 107 -16.14 17.92 27.87
N ALA A 108 -16.75 17.02 28.64
CA ALA A 108 -17.06 15.66 28.18
C ALA A 108 -18.06 15.65 27.02
N LEU A 109 -19.07 16.52 27.04
CA LEU A 109 -20.01 16.68 25.93
C LEU A 109 -19.33 17.23 24.67
N VAL A 110 -18.44 18.21 24.80
CA VAL A 110 -17.68 18.73 23.65
C VAL A 110 -16.79 17.64 23.07
N VAL A 111 -16.08 16.87 23.90
CA VAL A 111 -15.27 15.74 23.44
C VAL A 111 -16.15 14.69 22.74
N ALA A 112 -17.32 14.35 23.31
CA ALA A 112 -18.24 13.40 22.70
C ALA A 112 -18.77 13.88 21.33
N VAL A 113 -19.08 15.16 21.20
CA VAL A 113 -19.52 15.76 19.92
C VAL A 113 -18.38 15.77 18.92
N VAL A 114 -17.16 16.17 19.30
CA VAL A 114 -15.99 16.15 18.42
C VAL A 114 -15.67 14.74 17.95
N VAL A 115 -15.67 13.76 18.85
CA VAL A 115 -15.46 12.34 18.51
C VAL A 115 -16.58 11.83 17.60
N GLY A 116 -17.84 12.19 17.86
CA GLY A 116 -18.98 11.84 17.02
C GLY A 116 -18.90 12.43 15.61
N VAL A 117 -18.52 13.69 15.48
CA VAL A 117 -18.33 14.37 14.18
C VAL A 117 -17.15 13.76 13.43
N VAL A 118 -16.01 13.50 14.08
CA VAL A 118 -14.88 12.82 13.45
C VAL A 118 -15.28 11.43 12.94
N ARG A 119 -16.07 10.66 13.70
CA ARG A 119 -16.59 9.35 13.26
C ARG A 119 -17.60 9.45 12.12
N LEU A 120 -18.36 10.55 12.03
CA LEU A 120 -19.31 10.77 10.94
C LEU A 120 -18.61 11.14 9.63
N VAL A 121 -17.48 11.84 9.69
CA VAL A 121 -16.74 12.33 8.52
C VAL A 121 -15.66 11.34 8.05
N ALA A 122 -15.07 10.56 8.96
CA ALA A 122 -13.98 9.63 8.63
C ALA A 122 -14.44 8.30 8.00
N GLY A 123 -15.75 8.05 7.89
CA GLY A 123 -16.28 6.77 7.45
C GLY A 123 -15.88 5.60 8.38
N PRO A 124 -16.48 4.41 8.22
CA PRO A 124 -15.85 3.22 8.75
C PRO A 124 -14.47 3.04 8.10
N ALA A 125 -13.47 2.60 8.87
CA ALA A 125 -12.26 2.05 8.27
C ALA A 125 -12.68 0.99 7.26
N ALA A 126 -12.13 1.05 6.05
CA ALA A 126 -12.38 0.03 5.04
C ALA A 126 -12.11 -1.34 5.68
N GLU A 127 -13.16 -2.10 5.93
CA GLU A 127 -13.03 -3.47 6.40
C GLU A 127 -12.31 -4.21 5.27
N ALA A 128 -11.21 -4.89 5.59
CA ALA A 128 -10.41 -5.59 4.60
C ALA A 128 -11.34 -6.49 3.78
N VAL A 129 -11.45 -6.21 2.48
CA VAL A 129 -12.27 -7.01 1.58
C VAL A 129 -11.56 -8.34 1.40
N VAL A 130 -11.92 -9.31 2.23
CA VAL A 130 -11.55 -10.70 1.99
C VAL A 130 -12.11 -11.11 0.63
N PRO A 131 -11.33 -11.78 -0.25
CA PRO A 131 -11.84 -12.20 -1.53
C PRO A 131 -13.07 -13.08 -1.30
N ALA A 132 -14.18 -12.72 -1.95
CA ALA A 132 -15.50 -13.33 -1.77
C ALA A 132 -15.59 -14.77 -2.33
N CYS A 133 -14.47 -15.40 -2.64
CA CYS A 133 -14.38 -16.54 -3.53
C CYS A 133 -13.18 -17.46 -3.19
N GLU A 134 -13.32 -18.74 -3.52
CA GLU A 134 -12.28 -19.74 -3.40
C GLU A 134 -11.71 -20.02 -4.80
N PRO A 135 -10.43 -19.69 -5.08
CA PRO A 135 -9.86 -19.86 -6.41
C PRO A 135 -9.61 -21.34 -6.71
N ASP A 136 -9.85 -21.75 -7.96
CA ASP A 136 -9.36 -23.03 -8.46
C ASP A 136 -7.94 -22.92 -9.06
N ALA A 137 -7.38 -24.06 -9.50
CA ALA A 137 -6.02 -24.13 -10.04
C ALA A 137 -5.78 -23.31 -11.33
N THR A 138 -6.83 -22.72 -11.92
CA THR A 138 -6.79 -21.89 -13.13
C THR A 138 -7.03 -20.41 -12.83
N GLN A 139 -7.21 -20.03 -11.57
CA GLN A 139 -7.52 -18.68 -11.15
C GLN A 139 -6.42 -18.11 -10.25
N SER A 140 -6.26 -16.78 -10.26
CA SER A 140 -5.48 -16.06 -9.25
C SER A 140 -6.23 -16.02 -7.91
N GLN A 141 -5.56 -15.61 -6.83
CA GLN A 141 -6.13 -15.55 -5.48
C GLN A 141 -7.42 -14.71 -5.35
N ASN A 142 -7.69 -13.77 -6.26
CA ASN A 142 -8.95 -13.03 -6.35
C ASN A 142 -10.01 -13.66 -7.30
N CYS A 143 -9.81 -14.91 -7.71
CA CYS A 143 -10.69 -15.72 -8.57
C CYS A 143 -10.87 -15.23 -10.00
N TRP A 144 -10.04 -14.30 -10.47
CA TRP A 144 -9.97 -13.97 -11.88
C TRP A 144 -9.24 -15.07 -12.65
N PRO A 145 -9.69 -15.45 -13.86
CA PRO A 145 -9.00 -16.44 -14.67
C PRO A 145 -7.56 -16.03 -14.94
N ALA A 146 -6.62 -16.90 -14.61
CA ALA A 146 -5.21 -16.65 -14.87
C ALA A 146 -4.93 -16.63 -16.37
N ILE A 147 -3.97 -15.80 -16.75
CA ILE A 147 -3.48 -15.66 -18.11
C ILE A 147 -2.05 -16.21 -18.11
N THR A 148 -1.82 -17.26 -18.89
CA THR A 148 -0.54 -18.01 -18.89
C THR A 148 0.45 -17.50 -19.94
N ASP A 149 -0.01 -16.66 -20.86
CA ASP A 149 0.75 -16.17 -22.01
C ASP A 149 0.78 -14.64 -22.01
N ASN A 150 1.99 -14.07 -22.14
CA ASN A 150 2.17 -12.62 -22.18
C ASN A 150 1.65 -11.98 -23.46
N GLU A 151 1.41 -12.78 -24.51
CA GLU A 151 0.82 -12.37 -25.78
C GLU A 151 -0.70 -12.58 -25.85
N ASP A 152 -1.35 -13.01 -24.76
CA ASP A 152 -2.81 -13.18 -24.71
C ASP A 152 -3.51 -11.85 -25.07
N PRO A 153 -4.45 -11.84 -26.04
CA PRO A 153 -5.08 -10.63 -26.53
C PRO A 153 -5.94 -9.91 -25.49
N ARG A 154 -6.25 -10.56 -24.36
CA ARG A 154 -6.92 -9.91 -23.21
C ARG A 154 -5.99 -8.99 -22.43
N LEU A 155 -4.67 -9.11 -22.58
CA LEU A 155 -3.69 -8.27 -21.91
C LEU A 155 -3.36 -7.02 -22.73
N GLU A 156 -3.61 -5.85 -22.15
CA GLU A 156 -3.35 -4.55 -22.75
C GLU A 156 -2.18 -3.83 -22.07
N PRO A 157 -1.33 -3.11 -22.81
CA PRO A 157 -0.30 -2.27 -22.21
C PRO A 157 -0.93 -1.08 -21.48
N SER A 158 -0.33 -0.70 -20.36
CA SER A 158 -0.66 0.52 -19.61
C SER A 158 0.53 1.50 -19.69
N PRO A 159 0.29 2.81 -19.82
CA PRO A 159 1.37 3.80 -19.87
C PRO A 159 2.08 3.98 -18.52
N TRP A 160 1.53 3.47 -17.43
CA TRP A 160 2.01 3.71 -16.06
C TRP A 160 2.93 2.61 -15.52
N ILE A 161 3.04 1.49 -16.22
CA ILE A 161 3.77 0.32 -15.76
C ILE A 161 4.58 -0.31 -16.90
N THR A 162 5.66 -0.98 -16.54
CA THR A 162 6.29 -1.97 -17.42
C THR A 162 5.42 -3.22 -17.44
N GLY A 163 4.91 -3.56 -18.62
CA GLY A 163 4.12 -4.78 -18.85
C GLY A 163 2.70 -4.49 -19.32
N ARG A 164 1.77 -5.32 -18.88
CA ARG A 164 0.37 -5.30 -19.31
C ARG A 164 -0.56 -5.55 -18.11
N VAL A 165 -1.83 -5.23 -18.26
CA VAL A 165 -2.91 -5.61 -17.33
C VAL A 165 -4.06 -6.22 -18.13
N LEU A 166 -5.01 -6.85 -17.46
CA LEU A 166 -6.25 -7.27 -18.10
C LEU A 166 -6.98 -6.04 -18.65
N GLY A 167 -7.32 -6.08 -19.93
CA GLY A 167 -7.96 -4.98 -20.66
C GLY A 167 -9.36 -4.63 -20.17
N GLY A 168 -10.00 -3.69 -20.87
CA GLY A 168 -11.36 -3.26 -20.56
C GLY A 168 -11.50 -2.53 -19.21
N ASP A 169 -12.50 -2.92 -18.42
CA ASP A 169 -12.85 -2.22 -17.18
C ASP A 169 -11.80 -2.40 -16.08
N VAL A 170 -11.10 -3.54 -16.01
CA VAL A 170 -9.97 -3.74 -15.09
C VAL A 170 -8.86 -2.73 -15.36
N ARG A 171 -8.41 -2.62 -16.61
CA ARG A 171 -7.43 -1.61 -17.01
C ARG A 171 -7.93 -0.20 -16.71
N THR A 172 -9.19 0.10 -16.97
CA THR A 172 -9.76 1.43 -16.71
C THR A 172 -9.61 1.82 -15.24
N VAL A 173 -9.90 0.89 -14.32
CA VAL A 173 -9.77 1.11 -12.88
C VAL A 173 -8.31 1.22 -12.46
N LEU A 174 -7.44 0.30 -12.90
CA LEU A 174 -6.02 0.31 -12.49
C LEU A 174 -5.23 1.49 -13.10
N ASP A 175 -5.54 1.90 -14.33
CA ASP A 175 -4.95 3.11 -14.94
C ASP A 175 -5.40 4.38 -14.21
N HIS A 176 -6.63 4.43 -13.66
CA HIS A 176 -7.09 5.54 -12.82
C HIS A 176 -6.29 5.61 -11.50
N VAL A 177 -6.09 4.46 -10.84
CA VAL A 177 -5.25 4.38 -9.64
C VAL A 177 -3.85 4.91 -9.92
N ALA A 178 -3.20 4.41 -10.97
CA ALA A 178 -1.84 4.80 -11.31
C ALA A 178 -1.73 6.27 -11.74
N GLN A 179 -2.68 6.77 -12.52
CA GLN A 179 -2.74 8.18 -12.92
C GLN A 179 -2.87 9.11 -11.71
N ARG A 180 -3.74 8.77 -10.74
CA ARG A 180 -3.93 9.59 -9.54
C ARG A 180 -2.73 9.47 -8.60
N PHE A 181 -2.13 8.29 -8.52
CA PHE A 181 -0.90 8.07 -7.77
C PHE A 181 0.22 9.00 -8.29
N ASP A 182 0.46 9.02 -9.60
CA ASP A 182 1.43 9.91 -10.26
C ASP A 182 1.21 11.40 -9.91
N ALA A 183 -0.06 11.81 -9.86
CA ALA A 183 -0.44 13.20 -9.64
C ALA A 183 -0.42 13.64 -8.16
N GLU A 184 -0.76 12.75 -7.23
CA GLU A 184 -1.11 13.13 -5.85
C GLU A 184 -0.25 12.46 -4.78
N VAL A 185 0.36 11.32 -5.09
CA VAL A 185 1.20 10.56 -4.14
C VAL A 185 2.66 10.85 -4.44
N GLU A 186 3.11 10.47 -5.63
CA GLU A 186 4.44 10.78 -6.16
C GLU A 186 4.54 10.37 -7.63
N PRO A 187 5.46 10.96 -8.41
CA PRO A 187 5.62 10.62 -9.82
C PRO A 187 5.89 9.12 -10.03
N VAL A 188 5.20 8.53 -10.99
CA VAL A 188 5.38 7.12 -11.35
C VAL A 188 6.63 6.95 -12.19
N ASP A 189 7.55 6.13 -11.71
CA ASP A 189 8.63 5.56 -12.50
C ASP A 189 8.18 4.25 -13.14
N VAL A 190 7.85 4.33 -14.43
CA VAL A 190 7.37 3.20 -15.24
C VAL A 190 8.37 2.03 -15.25
N ALA A 191 9.67 2.30 -15.13
CA ALA A 191 10.69 1.25 -15.15
C ALA A 191 10.69 0.40 -13.86
N SER A 192 10.28 0.99 -12.74
CA SER A 192 10.13 0.33 -11.44
C SER A 192 8.67 0.00 -11.09
N SER A 193 7.72 0.23 -12.00
CA SER A 193 6.32 -0.12 -11.82
C SER A 193 5.95 -1.29 -12.73
N TRP A 194 5.22 -2.30 -12.23
CA TRP A 194 5.06 -3.60 -12.90
C TRP A 194 3.61 -4.08 -12.96
N GLY A 195 3.27 -4.73 -14.07
CA GLY A 195 1.95 -5.37 -14.28
C GLY A 195 2.00 -6.89 -14.28
N TRP A 196 1.31 -7.49 -15.24
CA TRP A 196 1.11 -8.93 -15.39
C TRP A 196 2.42 -9.73 -15.30
N ALA A 197 2.33 -10.84 -14.58
CA ALA A 197 3.35 -11.87 -14.52
C ALA A 197 2.68 -13.19 -14.11
N TYR A 198 2.77 -14.22 -14.95
CA TYR A 198 2.28 -15.55 -14.59
C TYR A 198 3.19 -16.22 -13.54
N ARG A 199 2.83 -16.08 -12.26
CA ARG A 199 3.59 -16.60 -11.11
C ARG A 199 2.69 -16.87 -9.91
N SER A 200 3.17 -17.72 -9.02
CA SER A 200 2.61 -17.85 -7.67
C SER A 200 2.84 -16.58 -6.83
N VAL A 201 2.12 -16.47 -5.73
CA VAL A 201 2.38 -15.47 -4.69
C VAL A 201 3.81 -15.62 -4.19
N ARG A 202 4.49 -14.50 -3.91
CA ARG A 202 5.92 -14.55 -3.58
C ARG A 202 6.14 -15.25 -2.24
N GLY A 203 6.73 -16.44 -2.29
CA GLY A 203 6.98 -17.26 -1.09
C GLY A 203 5.88 -18.28 -0.79
N GLU A 204 4.92 -18.45 -1.69
CA GLU A 204 3.89 -19.48 -1.62
C GLU A 204 3.89 -20.28 -2.93
N ASP A 205 3.71 -21.59 -2.85
CA ASP A 205 3.78 -22.46 -4.03
C ASP A 205 2.38 -22.81 -4.59
N GLU A 206 1.32 -22.62 -3.81
CA GLU A 206 0.00 -23.18 -4.08
C GLU A 206 -1.03 -22.17 -4.62
N ALA A 207 -0.80 -20.86 -4.44
CA ALA A 207 -1.71 -19.80 -4.87
C ALA A 207 -1.10 -18.95 -6.00
N LEU A 208 -1.86 -18.74 -7.08
CA LEU A 208 -1.48 -17.82 -8.15
C LEU A 208 -1.68 -16.37 -7.70
N SER A 209 -0.68 -15.53 -7.95
CA SER A 209 -0.76 -14.10 -7.65
C SER A 209 -1.80 -13.40 -8.52
N ASN A 210 -2.37 -12.28 -8.05
CA ASN A 210 -3.24 -11.43 -8.87
C ASN A 210 -2.54 -10.81 -10.10
N HIS A 211 -1.20 -10.81 -10.12
CA HIS A 211 -0.45 -10.50 -11.35
C HIS A 211 -0.66 -11.55 -12.44
N ALA A 212 -1.00 -12.80 -12.09
CA ALA A 212 -1.17 -13.88 -13.06
C ALA A 212 -2.44 -13.72 -13.90
N SER A 213 -3.47 -13.06 -13.40
CA SER A 213 -4.69 -12.70 -14.14
C SER A 213 -4.63 -11.29 -14.73
N GLY A 214 -3.57 -10.53 -14.44
CA GLY A 214 -3.41 -9.15 -14.90
C GLY A 214 -4.28 -8.15 -14.15
N THR A 215 -4.73 -8.49 -12.93
CA THR A 215 -5.65 -7.68 -12.12
C THR A 215 -4.96 -7.01 -10.93
N SER A 216 -3.67 -6.77 -11.04
CA SER A 216 -2.90 -6.03 -10.05
C SER A 216 -1.75 -5.28 -10.71
N ILE A 217 -1.28 -4.24 -10.04
CA ILE A 217 -0.12 -3.44 -10.39
C ILE A 217 0.74 -3.19 -9.17
N ASP A 218 2.05 -3.09 -9.39
CA ASP A 218 3.01 -2.58 -8.41
C ASP A 218 3.49 -1.21 -8.90
N LEU A 219 3.42 -0.17 -8.07
CA LEU A 219 3.88 1.18 -8.40
C LEU A 219 5.15 1.53 -7.62
N ASN A 220 6.16 2.05 -8.32
CA ASN A 220 7.45 2.47 -7.75
C ASN A 220 8.08 1.39 -6.85
N ALA A 221 8.04 0.13 -7.28
CA ALA A 221 8.33 -1.05 -6.47
C ALA A 221 9.75 -1.07 -5.87
N THR A 222 10.70 -0.39 -6.50
CA THR A 222 12.07 -0.27 -5.97
C THR A 222 12.17 0.64 -4.75
N GLU A 223 11.27 1.63 -4.62
CA GLU A 223 11.18 2.55 -3.49
C GLU A 223 10.26 2.02 -2.39
N HIS A 224 9.26 1.21 -2.75
CA HIS A 224 8.28 0.61 -1.82
C HIS A 224 8.34 -0.93 -1.77
N PRO A 225 9.50 -1.55 -1.51
CA PRO A 225 9.68 -2.98 -1.70
C PRO A 225 8.86 -3.83 -0.73
N LEU A 226 8.28 -4.92 -1.23
CA LEU A 226 7.54 -5.93 -0.48
C LEU A 226 8.13 -6.22 0.91
N GLY A 227 7.27 -6.17 1.93
CA GLY A 227 7.62 -6.36 3.33
C GLY A 227 8.12 -5.11 4.04
N SER A 228 8.24 -3.98 3.33
CA SER A 228 8.52 -2.67 3.92
C SER A 228 7.23 -1.97 4.33
N SER A 229 7.36 -1.02 5.25
CA SER A 229 6.24 -0.25 5.80
C SER A 229 6.69 1.16 6.13
N GLY A 230 5.80 2.14 5.98
CA GLY A 230 6.14 3.54 6.22
C GLY A 230 7.10 4.09 5.17
N THR A 231 7.05 3.53 3.95
CA THR A 231 7.78 4.04 2.79
C THR A 231 7.08 5.24 2.16
N PHE A 232 5.79 5.46 2.48
CA PHE A 232 5.05 6.68 2.20
C PHE A 232 4.95 7.60 3.42
N THR A 233 4.89 8.90 3.18
CA THR A 233 4.55 9.91 4.19
C THR A 233 3.06 9.88 4.54
N ASP A 234 2.67 10.47 5.68
CA ASP A 234 1.25 10.53 6.09
C ASP A 234 0.35 11.21 5.04
N ASP A 235 0.85 12.26 4.37
CA ASP A 235 0.13 12.97 3.31
C ASP A 235 -0.04 12.09 2.07
N GLN A 236 0.99 11.33 1.70
CA GLN A 236 0.93 10.35 0.61
C GLN A 236 -0.05 9.22 0.91
N VAL A 237 -0.06 8.70 2.14
CA VAL A 237 -1.05 7.71 2.58
C VAL A 237 -2.45 8.31 2.51
N ALA A 238 -2.65 9.55 2.93
CA ALA A 238 -3.95 10.22 2.83
C ALA A 238 -4.42 10.36 1.36
N ALA A 239 -3.52 10.67 0.43
CA ALA A 239 -3.81 10.68 -1.00
C ALA A 239 -4.18 9.27 -1.51
N ILE A 240 -3.43 8.23 -1.13
CA ILE A 240 -3.78 6.83 -1.45
C ILE A 240 -5.19 6.49 -0.96
N ARG A 241 -5.58 6.92 0.26
CA ARG A 241 -6.94 6.70 0.78
C ARG A 241 -8.00 7.39 -0.07
N ALA A 242 -7.75 8.62 -0.52
CA ALA A 242 -8.67 9.35 -1.39
C ALA A 242 -8.86 8.61 -2.73
N ILE A 243 -7.78 8.10 -3.32
CA ILE A 243 -7.82 7.29 -4.54
C ILE A 243 -8.66 6.03 -4.33
N LEU A 244 -8.38 5.26 -3.27
CA LEU A 244 -9.12 4.03 -2.94
C LEU A 244 -10.62 4.29 -2.72
N ALA A 245 -10.99 5.44 -2.15
CA ALA A 245 -12.39 5.81 -1.98
C ALA A 245 -13.13 5.98 -3.32
N GLU A 246 -12.45 6.46 -4.36
CA GLU A 246 -13.05 6.65 -5.69
C GLU A 246 -13.27 5.33 -6.43
N VAL A 247 -12.33 4.39 -6.28
CA VAL A 247 -12.37 3.05 -6.89
C VAL A 247 -13.02 2.01 -5.97
N SER A 248 -13.55 2.42 -4.82
CA SER A 248 -14.28 1.54 -3.92
C SER A 248 -15.53 0.96 -4.61
N PRO A 249 -15.87 -0.33 -4.38
CA PRO A 249 -15.23 -1.27 -3.46
C PRO A 249 -14.19 -2.21 -4.11
N VAL A 250 -13.74 -1.93 -5.34
CA VAL A 250 -13.11 -2.97 -6.18
C VAL A 250 -11.60 -3.02 -6.14
N VAL A 251 -10.92 -2.10 -5.47
CA VAL A 251 -9.46 -2.09 -5.32
C VAL A 251 -9.07 -2.15 -3.85
N ALA A 252 -8.10 -3.01 -3.52
CA ALA A 252 -7.39 -3.00 -2.25
C ALA A 252 -5.94 -2.55 -2.44
N TRP A 253 -5.33 -2.05 -1.36
CA TRP A 253 -3.94 -1.65 -1.31
C TRP A 253 -3.16 -2.58 -0.38
N GLY A 254 -2.00 -3.08 -0.82
CA GLY A 254 -1.18 -4.01 -0.08
C GLY A 254 -0.55 -3.44 1.20
N GLY A 255 -0.55 -2.10 1.36
CA GLY A 255 -0.22 -1.44 2.62
C GLY A 255 -1.22 -1.69 3.75
N ASP A 256 -2.37 -2.31 3.47
CA ASP A 256 -3.39 -2.68 4.46
C ASP A 256 -3.42 -4.18 4.81
N PHE A 257 -2.56 -5.00 4.20
CA PHE A 257 -2.64 -6.45 4.39
C PHE A 257 -2.30 -6.88 5.82
N ASP A 258 -3.08 -7.83 6.34
CA ASP A 258 -2.83 -8.48 7.63
C ASP A 258 -1.65 -9.46 7.50
N GLY A 259 -0.42 -8.94 7.59
CA GLY A 259 0.79 -9.75 7.56
C GLY A 259 1.95 -9.06 6.88
N ARG A 260 2.42 -9.63 5.77
CA ARG A 260 3.51 -9.03 4.99
C ARG A 260 2.92 -7.89 4.15
N LEU A 261 3.14 -6.67 4.62
CA LEU A 261 2.75 -5.46 3.92
C LEU A 261 3.42 -5.37 2.54
N ASP A 262 2.71 -4.79 1.60
CA ASP A 262 3.15 -4.59 0.23
C ASP A 262 2.73 -3.20 -0.27
N GLU A 263 3.42 -2.15 0.20
CA GLU A 263 3.01 -0.76 -0.04
C GLU A 263 3.04 -0.36 -1.54
N MET A 264 3.79 -1.06 -2.39
CA MET A 264 3.75 -0.87 -3.84
C MET A 264 2.47 -1.41 -4.51
N HIS A 265 1.75 -2.33 -3.86
CA HIS A 265 0.81 -3.22 -4.52
C HIS A 265 -0.64 -2.71 -4.49
N PHE A 266 -1.31 -2.74 -5.63
CA PHE A 266 -2.74 -2.47 -5.77
C PHE A 266 -3.41 -3.61 -6.55
N GLU A 267 -4.51 -4.15 -6.03
CA GLU A 267 -5.18 -5.30 -6.64
C GLU A 267 -6.69 -5.17 -6.70
N ILE A 268 -7.29 -5.79 -7.72
CA ILE A 268 -8.74 -5.94 -7.82
C ILE A 268 -9.23 -6.98 -6.80
N VAL A 269 -10.24 -6.61 -6.02
CA VAL A 269 -10.93 -7.47 -5.05
C VAL A 269 -12.43 -7.72 -5.36
N GLY A 270 -12.96 -7.03 -6.38
CA GLY A 270 -14.33 -7.23 -6.87
C GLY A 270 -14.43 -8.25 -8.02
N ASP A 271 -15.65 -8.73 -8.28
CA ASP A 271 -15.94 -9.48 -9.50
C ASP A 271 -16.07 -8.55 -10.73
N ALA A 272 -16.25 -9.14 -11.90
CA ALA A 272 -16.31 -8.40 -13.16
C ALA A 272 -17.48 -7.40 -13.22
N GLU A 273 -18.61 -7.71 -12.56
CA GLU A 273 -19.78 -6.83 -12.52
C GLU A 273 -19.49 -5.59 -11.68
N ALA A 274 -18.97 -5.77 -10.47
CA ALA A 274 -18.58 -4.66 -9.60
C ALA A 274 -17.50 -3.78 -10.26
N VAL A 275 -16.50 -4.39 -10.92
CA VAL A 275 -15.45 -3.64 -11.62
C VAL A 275 -16.04 -2.82 -12.77
N ALA A 276 -16.97 -3.38 -13.54
CA ALA A 276 -17.64 -2.66 -14.63
C ALA A 276 -18.43 -1.45 -14.11
N GLU A 277 -19.13 -1.58 -12.98
CA GLU A 277 -19.86 -0.46 -12.35
C GLU A 277 -18.91 0.68 -11.94
N VAL A 278 -17.77 0.35 -11.33
CA VAL A 278 -16.76 1.35 -10.97
C VAL A 278 -16.15 2.00 -12.21
N ALA A 279 -15.80 1.22 -13.23
CA ALA A 279 -15.26 1.75 -14.48
C ALA A 279 -16.26 2.69 -15.19
N ALA A 280 -17.54 2.34 -15.23
CA ALA A 280 -18.59 3.21 -15.76
C ALA A 280 -18.68 4.56 -15.00
N ARG A 281 -18.60 4.51 -13.66
CA ARG A 281 -18.55 5.72 -12.83
C ARG A 281 -17.34 6.61 -13.16
N LEU A 282 -16.16 6.01 -13.34
CA LEU A 282 -14.95 6.74 -13.72
C LEU A 282 -15.05 7.36 -15.12
N ARG A 283 -15.77 6.70 -16.05
CA ARG A 283 -16.08 7.26 -17.38
C ARG A 283 -17.17 8.35 -17.36
N GLY A 284 -17.81 8.60 -16.21
CA GLY A 284 -18.94 9.52 -16.11
C GLY A 284 -20.24 8.99 -16.74
N GLU A 285 -20.35 7.67 -16.87
CA GLU A 285 -21.54 6.99 -17.40
C GLU A 285 -22.61 6.87 -16.31
N PRO A 286 -23.91 6.93 -16.66
CA PRO A 286 -24.99 6.70 -15.70
C PRO A 286 -24.97 5.24 -15.23
N ALA A 287 -25.26 5.02 -13.93
CA ALA A 287 -25.37 3.67 -13.38
C ALA A 287 -26.38 2.84 -14.16
N ALA A 288 -26.01 1.60 -14.52
CA ALA A 288 -26.92 0.65 -15.13
C ALA A 288 -28.05 0.35 -14.13
N GLY A 289 -29.28 0.71 -14.48
CA GLY A 289 -30.48 0.51 -13.66
C GLY A 289 -31.19 -0.79 -13.92
#